data_AF-D9W7V3-F1
#
_entry.id   AF-D9W7V3-F1
#
_cell.length_a   1.000
_cell.length_b   1.000
_cell.length_c   1.000
_cell.angle_alpha   90.00
_cell.angle_beta   90.00
_cell.angle_gamma   90.00
#
_symmetry.space_group_name_H-M   'P 1'
#
loop_
_entity.id
_entity.type
_entity.pdbx_description
1 polymer ?
#
loop_
_entity_poly.entity_id
_entity_poly.type
_entity_poly.pdbx_seq_one_letter_code
_entity_poly.pdbx_strand_id
1 'polypeptide(L)'
;LAWVPAIHGHELALDGTNLRCRKTNGQILKSIPGAVRRSPVGEQFAALQEQLARHEKECRATVESWLLCGIPVPTGLLARVWPDPGWRTRLRHLVVRVDGRTGLLEKVSAEGRV
;
A
#
# COMPACT_ATOMS: atom_id res chain seq x y z
N LEU A 1 -4.99 -8.55 -9.59
CA LEU A 1 -6.13 -8.31 -8.68
C LEU A 1 -6.69 -9.67 -8.26
N ALA A 2 -6.87 -9.88 -6.96
CA ALA A 2 -7.51 -11.09 -6.44
C ALA A 2 -9.01 -10.81 -6.25
N TRP A 3 -9.86 -11.62 -6.88
CA TRP A 3 -11.31 -11.48 -6.83
C TRP A 3 -11.91 -12.46 -5.84
N VAL A 4 -12.80 -11.98 -4.99
CA VAL A 4 -13.46 -12.75 -3.95
C VAL A 4 -14.96 -12.77 -4.21
N PRO A 5 -15.59 -13.95 -4.29
CA PRO A 5 -17.04 -14.07 -4.44
C PRO A 5 -17.78 -13.39 -3.28
N ALA A 6 -18.81 -12.62 -3.62
CA ALA A 6 -19.75 -12.02 -2.69
C ALA A 6 -21.16 -12.58 -2.95
N ILE A 7 -22.19 -11.74 -2.84
CA ILE A 7 -23.59 -12.14 -3.03
C ILE A 7 -24.12 -11.80 -4.43
N HIS A 8 -25.21 -12.48 -4.84
CA HIS A 8 -25.92 -12.22 -6.10
C HIS A 8 -25.05 -12.31 -7.37
N GLY A 9 -24.08 -13.22 -7.42
CA GLY A 9 -23.19 -13.37 -8.58
C GLY A 9 -22.26 -12.18 -8.80
N HIS A 10 -21.88 -11.49 -7.71
CA HIS A 10 -20.87 -10.44 -7.75
C HIS A 10 -19.60 -10.91 -7.08
N GLU A 11 -18.48 -10.35 -7.53
CA GLU A 11 -17.15 -10.53 -6.95
C GLU A 11 -16.56 -9.17 -6.62
N LEU A 12 -15.82 -9.10 -5.51
CA LEU A 12 -15.14 -7.90 -5.03
C LEU A 12 -13.63 -8.08 -5.08
N ALA A 13 -12.90 -6.99 -5.35
CA ALA A 13 -11.44 -6.96 -5.30
C ALA A 13 -10.96 -5.58 -4.86
N LEU A 14 -9.78 -5.53 -4.22
CA LEU A 14 -9.08 -4.28 -3.95
C LEU A 14 -8.03 -4.00 -5.01
N ASP A 15 -8.08 -2.78 -5.53
CA ASP A 15 -7.11 -2.17 -6.42
C ASP A 15 -6.43 -1.02 -5.67
N GLY A 16 -5.35 -1.34 -4.96
CA GLY A 16 -4.81 -0.49 -3.90
C GLY A 16 -5.84 -0.31 -2.78
N THR A 17 -6.27 0.93 -2.55
CA THR A 17 -7.33 1.27 -1.59
C THR A 17 -8.72 1.35 -2.22
N ASN A 18 -8.87 1.10 -3.52
CA ASN A 18 -10.16 1.21 -4.22
C ASN A 18 -10.87 -0.15 -4.32
N LEU A 19 -12.09 -0.22 -3.80
CA LEU A 19 -12.93 -1.41 -3.94
C LEU A 19 -13.56 -1.45 -5.35
N ARG A 20 -13.34 -2.55 -6.05
CA ARG A 20 -13.91 -2.85 -7.36
C ARG A 20 -14.95 -3.95 -7.22
N CYS A 21 -16.01 -3.86 -8.02
CA CYS A 21 -17.03 -4.89 -8.12
C CYS A 21 -17.14 -5.34 -9.58
N ARG A 22 -17.25 -6.64 -9.79
CA ARG A 22 -17.58 -7.23 -11.09
C ARG A 22 -18.69 -8.27 -10.93
N LYS A 23 -19.39 -8.56 -12.00
CA LYS A 23 -20.27 -9.74 -12.08
C LYS A 23 -19.46 -10.99 -12.36
N THR A 24 -20.00 -12.17 -12.07
CA THR A 24 -19.37 -13.48 -12.37
C THR A 24 -19.05 -13.67 -13.86
N ASN A 25 -19.73 -12.95 -14.76
CA ASN A 25 -19.41 -12.94 -16.19
C ASN A 25 -18.20 -12.05 -16.56
N GLY A 26 -17.50 -11.48 -15.57
CA GLY A 26 -16.32 -10.63 -15.77
C GLY A 26 -16.62 -9.15 -15.99
N GLN A 27 -17.88 -8.73 -16.11
CA GLN A 27 -18.23 -7.32 -16.33
C GLN A 27 -17.94 -6.48 -15.07
N ILE A 28 -16.98 -5.56 -15.17
CA ILE A 28 -16.67 -4.59 -14.10
C ILE A 28 -17.79 -3.54 -14.03
N LEU A 29 -18.30 -3.30 -12.83
CA LEU A 29 -19.34 -2.33 -12.57
C LEU A 29 -18.75 -0.97 -12.18
N LYS A 30 -19.40 0.11 -12.63
CA LYS A 30 -19.03 1.50 -12.27
C LYS A 30 -19.31 1.82 -10.80
N SER A 31 -20.31 1.16 -10.21
CA SER A 31 -20.69 1.31 -8.82
C SER A 31 -20.94 -0.05 -8.19
N ILE A 32 -20.70 -0.14 -6.88
CA ILE A 32 -20.95 -1.34 -6.11
C ILE A 32 -22.41 -1.32 -5.66
N PRO A 33 -23.21 -2.35 -5.97
CA PRO A 33 -24.58 -2.44 -5.46
C PRO A 33 -24.61 -2.38 -3.92
N GLY A 34 -25.56 -1.64 -3.35
CA GLY A 34 -25.63 -1.42 -1.89
C GLY A 34 -25.75 -2.70 -1.07
N ALA A 35 -26.45 -3.71 -1.59
CA ALA A 35 -26.56 -5.04 -0.97
C ALA A 35 -25.20 -5.76 -0.93
N VAL A 36 -24.43 -5.72 -2.02
CA VAL A 36 -23.09 -6.32 -2.10
C VAL A 36 -22.12 -5.60 -1.17
N ARG A 37 -22.21 -4.27 -1.08
CA ARG A 37 -21.36 -3.46 -0.19
C ARG A 37 -21.59 -3.77 1.30
N ARG A 38 -22.84 -4.07 1.70
CA ARG A 38 -23.22 -4.44 3.08
C ARG A 38 -23.19 -5.96 3.32
N SER A 39 -22.68 -6.73 2.37
CA SER A 39 -22.48 -8.17 2.61
C SER A 39 -21.28 -8.38 3.54
N PRO A 40 -21.16 -9.56 4.18
CA PRO A 40 -20.00 -9.86 5.03
C PRO A 40 -18.65 -9.65 4.33
N VAL A 41 -18.58 -9.99 3.03
CA VAL A 41 -17.38 -9.79 2.21
C VAL A 41 -17.14 -8.29 1.99
N GLY A 42 -18.19 -7.51 1.72
CA GLY A 42 -18.09 -6.05 1.60
C GLY A 42 -17.61 -5.37 2.88
N GLU A 43 -18.07 -5.81 4.05
CA GLU A 43 -17.63 -5.32 5.35
C GLU A 43 -16.16 -5.65 5.64
N GLN A 44 -15.72 -6.89 5.34
CA GLN A 44 -14.31 -7.28 5.46
C GLN A 44 -13.40 -6.41 4.58
N PHE A 45 -13.82 -6.15 3.34
CA PHE A 45 -13.07 -5.25 2.45
C PHE A 45 -13.04 -3.82 2.97
N ALA A 46 -14.14 -3.32 3.54
CA ALA A 46 -14.16 -1.98 4.15
C ALA A 46 -13.19 -1.88 5.34
N ALA A 47 -13.16 -2.88 6.21
CA ALA A 47 -12.20 -2.95 7.31
C ALA A 47 -10.75 -3.00 6.82
N LEU A 48 -10.48 -3.81 5.78
CA LEU A 48 -9.16 -3.88 5.17
C LEU A 48 -8.75 -2.55 4.52
N GLN A 49 -9.67 -1.85 3.84
CA GLN A 49 -9.40 -0.52 3.30
C GLN A 49 -9.02 0.48 4.39
N GLU A 50 -9.73 0.46 5.52
CA GLU A 50 -9.40 1.32 6.66
C GLU A 50 -8.01 1.00 7.22
N GLN A 51 -7.70 -0.29 7.39
CA GLN A 51 -6.39 -0.73 7.88
C GLN A 51 -5.27 -0.27 6.94
N LEU A 52 -5.44 -0.41 5.62
CA LEU A 52 -4.46 0.06 4.63
C LEU A 52 -4.29 1.58 4.69
N ALA A 53 -5.39 2.33 4.79
CA ALA A 53 -5.34 3.79 4.90
C ALA A 53 -4.64 4.25 6.20
N ARG A 54 -4.81 3.51 7.30
CA ARG A 54 -4.09 3.77 8.56
C ARG A 54 -2.60 3.48 8.41
N HIS A 55 -2.24 2.33 7.86
CA HIS A 55 -0.86 1.95 7.59
C HIS A 55 -0.14 2.98 6.71
N GLU A 56 -0.78 3.47 5.65
CA GLU A 56 -0.21 4.52 4.79
C GLU A 56 0.07 5.83 5.54
N LYS A 57 -0.77 6.18 6.52
CA LYS A 57 -0.55 7.35 7.38
C LYS A 57 0.61 7.12 8.34
N GLU A 58 0.70 5.94 8.95
CA GLU A 58 1.79 5.56 9.86
C GLU A 58 3.14 5.53 9.15
N CYS A 59 3.20 4.92 7.96
CA CYS A 59 4.38 4.90 7.10
C CYS A 59 4.86 6.32 6.79
N ARG A 60 3.94 7.22 6.39
CA ARG A 60 4.27 8.62 6.10
C ARG A 60 4.81 9.33 7.34
N ALA A 61 4.11 9.26 8.47
CA ALA A 61 4.52 9.93 9.70
C ALA A 61 5.89 9.44 10.18
N THR A 62 6.18 8.14 10.02
CA THR A 62 7.48 7.58 10.40
C THR A 62 8.60 8.07 9.48
N VAL A 63 8.39 8.08 8.16
CA VAL A 63 9.37 8.61 7.21
C VAL A 63 9.62 10.10 7.45
N GLU A 64 8.57 10.89 7.70
CA GLU A 64 8.69 12.31 8.08
C GLU A 64 9.53 12.47 9.35
N SER A 65 9.31 11.62 10.37
CA SER A 65 10.14 11.62 11.58
C SER A 65 11.61 11.33 11.27
N TRP A 66 11.93 10.39 10.38
CA TRP A 66 13.33 10.13 9.99
C TRP A 66 14.00 11.36 9.36
N LEU A 67 13.27 12.09 8.52
CA LEU A 67 13.76 13.31 7.88
C LEU A 67 14.00 14.44 8.89
N LEU A 68 13.21 14.50 9.95
CA LEU A 68 13.29 15.55 10.97
C LEU A 68 14.30 15.25 12.09
N CYS A 69 14.54 13.98 12.41
CA CYS A 69 15.40 13.59 13.54
C CYS A 69 16.91 13.81 13.30
N GLY A 70 17.35 14.07 12.06
CA GLY A 70 18.75 14.37 11.75
C GLY A 70 19.74 13.21 11.96
N ILE A 71 19.24 12.00 12.23
CA ILE A 71 20.04 10.80 12.39
C ILE A 71 20.05 9.97 11.10
N PRO A 72 21.19 9.33 10.74
CA PRO A 72 21.23 8.42 9.61
C PRO A 72 20.25 7.25 9.79
N VAL A 73 19.47 6.95 8.76
CA VAL A 73 18.59 5.78 8.74
C VAL A 73 19.41 4.55 8.34
N PRO A 74 19.39 3.45 9.12
CA PRO A 74 20.11 2.23 8.76
C PRO A 74 19.61 1.64 7.44
N THR A 75 20.52 1.29 6.53
CA THR A 75 20.16 0.69 5.23
C THR A 75 19.47 -0.66 5.36
N GLY A 76 19.83 -1.45 6.38
CA GLY A 76 19.14 -2.70 6.70
C GLY A 76 17.68 -2.51 7.13
N LEU A 77 17.33 -1.36 7.72
CA LEU A 77 15.95 -1.00 8.00
C LEU A 77 15.21 -0.69 6.69
N LEU A 78 15.82 0.11 5.81
CA LEU A 78 15.27 0.42 4.49
C LEU A 78 15.00 -0.86 3.68
N ALA A 79 15.92 -1.83 3.68
CA ALA A 79 15.76 -3.11 2.99
C ALA A 79 14.53 -3.90 3.45
N ARG A 80 14.23 -3.85 4.76
CA ARG A 80 13.10 -4.58 5.35
C ARG A 80 11.76 -3.94 5.01
N VAL A 81 11.70 -2.61 4.96
CA VAL A 81 10.45 -1.89 4.68
C VAL A 81 10.20 -1.69 3.19
N TRP A 82 11.25 -1.73 2.35
CA TRP A 82 11.15 -1.48 0.91
C TRP A 82 10.16 -2.38 0.12
N PRO A 83 9.96 -3.67 0.46
CA PRO A 83 8.98 -4.51 -0.24
C PRO A 83 7.54 -4.03 -0.07
N ASP A 84 7.24 -3.33 1.03
CA ASP A 84 5.91 -2.81 1.33
C ASP A 84 5.63 -1.54 0.49
N PRO A 85 4.54 -1.51 -0.30
CA PRO A 85 4.19 -0.36 -1.14
C PRO A 85 3.95 0.95 -0.37
N GLY A 86 3.40 0.89 0.84
CA GLY A 86 3.12 2.04 1.70
C GLY A 86 4.41 2.75 2.12
N TRP A 87 5.43 1.98 2.49
CA TRP A 87 6.77 2.51 2.75
C TRP A 87 7.48 2.96 1.48
N ARG A 88 7.52 2.11 0.45
CA ARG A 88 8.23 2.40 -0.81
C ARG A 88 7.75 3.68 -1.48
N THR A 89 6.45 3.95 -1.48
CA THR A 89 5.88 5.17 -2.08
C THR A 89 6.34 6.44 -1.37
N ARG A 90 6.67 6.37 -0.07
CA ARG A 90 7.18 7.50 0.72
C ARG A 90 8.69 7.65 0.65
N LEU A 91 9.40 6.54 0.44
CA LEU A 91 10.85 6.50 0.39
C LEU A 91 11.42 6.75 -1.01
N ARG A 92 10.70 6.34 -2.05
CA ARG A 92 11.17 6.50 -3.43
C ARG A 92 11.35 7.98 -3.78
N HIS A 93 12.44 8.30 -4.47
CA HIS A 93 12.83 9.64 -4.87
C HIS A 93 13.22 10.58 -3.72
N LEU A 94 13.38 10.08 -2.48
CA LEU A 94 14.04 10.85 -1.44
C LEU A 94 15.51 11.07 -1.79
N VAL A 95 16.03 12.24 -1.46
CA VAL A 95 17.46 12.53 -1.55
C VAL A 95 18.15 11.84 -0.40
N VAL A 96 19.07 10.92 -0.72
CA VAL A 96 19.85 10.16 0.26
C VAL A 96 21.34 10.46 0.09
N ARG A 97 22.08 10.37 1.18
CA ARG A 97 23.53 10.44 1.19
C ARG A 97 24.11 9.14 1.75
N VAL A 98 24.96 8.47 0.97
CA VAL A 98 25.60 7.20 1.34
C VAL A 98 27.07 7.29 0.97
N ASP A 99 27.96 7.00 1.93
CA ASP A 99 29.41 7.00 1.73
C ASP A 99 29.93 8.28 1.02
N GLY A 100 29.38 9.43 1.40
CA GLY A 100 29.75 10.73 0.86
C GLY A 100 29.11 11.08 -0.50
N ARG A 101 28.37 10.17 -1.12
CA ARG A 101 27.65 10.40 -2.39
C ARG A 101 26.20 10.76 -2.13
N THR A 102 25.67 11.71 -2.91
CA THR A 102 24.27 12.13 -2.84
C THR A 102 23.53 11.68 -4.09
N GLY A 103 22.33 11.14 -3.93
CA GLY A 103 21.50 10.67 -5.03
C GLY A 103 20.04 10.49 -4.64
N LEU A 104 19.21 10.08 -5.60
CA LEU A 104 17.81 9.74 -5.35
C LEU A 104 17.67 8.25 -5.02
N LEU A 105 16.81 7.95 -4.05
CA LEU A 105 16.50 6.57 -3.67
C LEU A 105 15.54 5.94 -4.69
N GLU A 106 16.06 5.15 -5.62
CA GLU A 106 15.24 4.46 -6.64
C GLU A 106 14.95 2.99 -6.30
N LYS A 107 15.88 2.31 -5.63
CA LYS A 107 15.77 0.88 -5.30
C LYS A 107 16.52 0.61 -4.01
N VAL A 108 16.03 -0.36 -3.23
CA VAL A 108 16.77 -0.95 -2.12
C VAL A 108 16.81 -2.46 -2.31
N SER A 109 18.00 -3.06 -2.27
CA SER A 109 18.16 -4.53 -2.32
C SER A 109 17.87 -5.17 -0.96
N ALA A 110 17.67 -6.49 -0.93
CA ALA A 110 17.47 -7.21 0.33
C ALA A 110 18.67 -7.10 1.28
N GLU A 111 19.86 -6.89 0.72
CA GLU A 111 21.12 -6.68 1.44
C GLU A 111 21.32 -5.22 1.88
N GLY A 112 20.37 -4.33 1.62
CA GLY A 112 20.46 -2.91 2.00
C GLY A 112 21.33 -2.07 1.08
N ARG A 113 21.57 -2.50 -0.16
CA ARG A 113 22.19 -1.63 -1.17
C ARG A 113 21.15 -0.67 -1.73
N VAL A 114 21.45 0.62 -1.73
CA VAL A 114 20.58 1.72 -2.19
C VAL A 114 21.18 2.48 -3.35
#